data_AF-A0AAE9IEX2-F1
#
_entry.id   AF-A0AAE9IEX2-F1
#
_cell.length_a   1.000
_cell.length_b   1.000
_cell.length_c   1.000
_cell.angle_alpha   90.00
_cell.angle_beta   90.00
_cell.angle_gamma   90.00
#
_symmetry.space_group_name_H-M   'P 1'
#
loop_
_entity.id
_entity.type
_entity.pdbx_description
1 polymer ?
#
loop_
_entity_poly.entity_id
_entity_poly.type
_entity_poly.pdbx_seq_one_letter_code
_entity_poly.pdbx_strand_id
1 'polypeptide(L)'
;MSNSDKRSRANRVWKSLPQKTKGAAIVAQERADKLLAEAGLSSTIDTVIRTTEAQARGARNVTVLGQWAEEHGGFVFALFKGCETFVERFPSLSQSDYARVMFLGTYTSYDGGRLQHDNGRPIKRAGLADLLGMHRVRYSELHRKLVAESIISEDEETGDLYMNPSIFYRGEIKKENTYDLSEYRYICMFRNTVRSLYETYGKGREVKQLAILYAVLPFINFNTNIVCFNPEETQEDRLQPMDVERLAALLGYKDAQKLRKALDAVKLNGKNVFLLVPDVHDKRKRRVIVNPRVVFAGSAEKLAAIKVLFN
;
A
#
# COMPACT_ATOMS: atom_id res chain seq x y z
N MET A 1 24.31 0.96 43.44
CA MET A 1 23.60 -0.08 42.64
C MET A 1 24.58 -0.67 41.65
N SER A 2 24.68 -2.00 41.52
CA SER A 2 25.57 -2.61 40.52
C SER A 2 25.04 -2.38 39.09
N ASN A 3 25.91 -2.48 38.08
CA ASN A 3 25.48 -2.37 36.67
C ASN A 3 24.43 -3.42 36.28
N SER A 4 24.45 -4.59 36.94
CA SER A 4 23.46 -5.65 36.75
C SER A 4 22.08 -5.22 37.26
N ASP A 5 22.03 -4.58 38.44
CA ASP A 5 20.78 -4.11 39.06
C ASP A 5 20.15 -2.95 38.29
N LYS A 6 20.97 -2.04 37.74
CA LYS A 6 20.50 -0.93 36.88
C LYS A 6 19.83 -1.45 35.61
N ARG A 7 20.45 -2.45 34.96
CA ARG A 7 19.89 -3.10 33.75
C ARG A 7 18.62 -3.89 34.05
N SER A 8 18.56 -4.59 35.18
CA SER A 8 17.37 -5.32 35.64
C SER A 8 16.19 -4.38 35.92
N ARG A 9 16.42 -3.27 36.63
CA ARG A 9 15.40 -2.23 36.89
C ARG A 9 14.93 -1.56 35.61
N ALA A 10 15.85 -1.15 34.71
CA ALA A 10 15.50 -0.54 33.43
C ALA A 10 14.69 -1.50 32.54
N ASN A 11 15.05 -2.78 32.51
CA ASN A 11 14.28 -3.81 31.83
C ASN A 11 12.88 -3.98 32.41
N ARG A 12 12.68 -3.74 33.72
CA ARG A 12 11.36 -3.79 34.36
C ARG A 12 10.50 -2.56 34.07
N VAL A 13 11.10 -1.37 34.10
CA VAL A 13 10.38 -0.09 33.92
C VAL A 13 10.08 0.18 32.43
N TRP A 14 10.94 -0.26 31.52
CA TRP A 14 10.83 0.02 30.08
C TRP A 14 10.58 -1.24 29.24
N LYS A 15 9.84 -2.23 29.76
CA LYS A 15 9.58 -3.52 29.09
C LYS A 15 9.06 -3.37 27.66
N SER A 16 8.23 -2.38 27.41
CA SER A 16 7.52 -2.14 26.14
C SER A 16 8.33 -1.41 25.05
N LEU A 17 9.55 -0.95 25.33
CA LEU A 17 10.33 -0.19 24.35
C LEU A 17 11.19 -1.10 23.44
N PRO A 18 11.55 -0.68 22.22
CA PRO A 18 12.56 -1.35 21.41
C PRO A 18 13.94 -1.35 22.09
N GLN A 19 14.73 -2.41 21.89
CA GLN A 19 16.02 -2.64 22.56
C GLN A 19 17.00 -1.46 22.38
N LYS A 20 17.03 -0.87 21.18
CA LYS A 20 17.86 0.31 20.86
C LYS A 20 17.48 1.52 21.71
N THR A 21 16.18 1.76 21.89
CA THR A 21 15.65 2.86 22.71
C THR A 21 15.91 2.64 24.20
N LYS A 22 15.79 1.39 24.68
CA LYS A 22 16.19 1.03 26.06
C LYS A 22 17.66 1.30 26.30
N GLY A 23 18.52 0.90 25.36
CA GLY A 23 19.97 1.16 25.44
C GLY A 23 20.29 2.64 25.57
N ALA A 24 19.69 3.48 24.73
CA ALA A 24 19.88 4.93 24.79
C ALA A 24 19.40 5.56 26.11
N ALA A 25 18.26 5.11 26.64
CA ALA A 25 17.72 5.60 27.91
C ALA A 25 18.59 5.20 29.12
N ILE A 26 19.14 3.98 29.13
CA ILE A 26 20.09 3.53 30.16
C ILE A 26 21.35 4.40 30.14
N VAL A 27 21.91 4.67 28.97
CA VAL A 27 23.10 5.52 28.82
C VAL A 27 22.83 6.95 29.28
N ALA A 28 21.65 7.50 28.96
CA ALA A 28 21.26 8.83 29.42
C ALA A 28 21.09 8.91 30.94
N GLN A 29 20.49 7.89 31.55
CA GLN A 29 20.36 7.74 33.01
C GLN A 29 21.74 7.63 33.69
N GLU A 30 22.64 6.81 33.15
CA GLU A 30 24.01 6.66 33.67
C GLU A 30 24.81 7.96 33.60
N ARG A 31 24.63 8.74 32.52
CA ARG A 31 25.25 10.06 32.38
C ARG A 31 24.70 11.07 33.39
N ALA A 32 23.39 11.07 33.62
CA ALA A 32 22.76 11.94 34.62
C ALA A 32 23.19 11.59 36.04
N ASP A 33 23.23 10.30 36.38
CA ASP A 33 23.73 9.81 37.67
C ASP A 33 25.20 10.24 37.92
N LYS A 34 26.03 10.20 36.87
CA LYS A 34 27.44 10.62 36.96
C LYS A 34 27.57 12.12 37.25
N LEU A 35 26.79 12.96 36.56
CA LEU A 35 26.79 14.41 36.77
C LEU A 35 26.29 14.80 38.17
N LEU A 36 25.31 14.07 38.71
CA LEU A 36 24.83 14.26 40.09
C LEU A 36 25.89 13.90 41.13
N ALA A 37 26.60 12.79 40.90
CA ALA A 37 27.71 12.37 41.76
C ALA A 37 28.85 13.39 41.75
N GLU A 38 29.20 13.93 40.58
CA GLU A 38 30.18 15.02 40.43
C GLU A 38 29.74 16.31 41.13
N ALA A 39 28.44 16.57 41.22
CA ALA A 39 27.86 17.71 41.91
C ALA A 39 27.64 17.50 43.43
N GLY A 40 28.02 16.34 43.98
CA GLY A 40 27.85 16.02 45.42
C GLY A 40 26.39 15.82 45.86
N LEU A 41 25.47 15.61 44.91
CA LEU A 41 24.05 15.43 45.18
C LEU A 41 23.71 13.93 45.29
N SER A 42 23.10 13.52 46.41
CA SER A 42 22.68 12.13 46.66
C SER A 42 21.31 11.77 46.04
N SER A 43 20.69 12.68 45.27
CA SER A 43 19.39 12.44 44.65
C SER A 43 19.51 11.57 43.40
N THR A 44 18.51 10.73 43.12
CA THR A 44 18.36 10.05 41.83
C THR A 44 17.44 10.88 40.94
N ILE A 45 17.89 11.28 39.74
CA ILE A 45 17.01 11.89 38.73
C ILE A 45 16.40 10.76 37.91
N ASP A 46 15.09 10.58 37.94
CA ASP A 46 14.43 9.64 37.01
C ASP A 46 14.35 10.27 35.61
N THR A 47 15.07 9.70 34.63
CA THR A 47 14.92 10.10 33.23
C THR A 47 13.60 9.54 32.68
N VAL A 48 12.69 10.45 32.30
CA VAL A 48 11.43 10.09 31.63
C VAL A 48 11.59 10.31 30.13
N ILE A 49 11.38 9.27 29.33
CA ILE A 49 11.34 9.39 27.86
C ILE A 49 10.09 10.18 27.51
N ARG A 50 10.25 11.46 27.16
CA ARG A 50 9.18 12.28 26.63
C ARG A 50 8.93 11.90 25.17
N THR A 51 7.91 11.09 24.95
CA THR A 51 7.39 10.84 23.60
C THR A 51 6.55 12.05 23.22
N THR A 52 6.85 12.71 22.11
CA THR A 52 5.97 13.78 21.61
C THR A 52 4.65 13.17 21.15
N GLU A 53 3.57 13.96 21.14
CA GLU A 53 2.29 13.47 20.60
C GLU A 53 2.41 13.01 19.13
N ALA A 54 3.31 13.62 18.36
CA ALA A 54 3.61 13.20 16.98
C ALA A 54 4.28 11.82 16.94
N GLN A 55 5.23 11.54 17.85
CA GLN A 55 5.88 10.24 17.98
C GLN A 55 4.90 9.16 18.48
N ALA A 56 4.02 9.49 19.43
CA ALA A 56 2.98 8.58 19.92
C ALA A 56 1.93 8.29 18.83
N ARG A 57 1.50 9.30 18.06
CA ARG A 57 0.64 9.11 16.87
C ARG A 57 1.33 8.27 15.80
N GLY A 58 2.60 8.53 15.52
CA GLY A 58 3.41 7.74 14.57
C GLY A 58 3.47 6.27 14.95
N ALA A 59 3.77 5.96 16.22
CA ALA A 59 3.80 4.58 16.71
C ALA A 59 2.43 3.89 16.59
N ARG A 60 1.33 4.57 16.98
CA ARG A 60 -0.03 4.04 16.82
C ARG A 60 -0.38 3.79 15.36
N ASN A 61 -0.02 4.71 14.45
CA ASN A 61 -0.23 4.55 13.02
C ASN A 61 0.49 3.31 12.47
N VAL A 62 1.75 3.11 12.86
CA VAL A 62 2.54 1.92 12.46
C VAL A 62 1.89 0.64 12.99
N THR A 63 1.44 0.62 14.25
CA THR A 63 0.80 -0.57 14.84
C THR A 63 -0.54 -0.91 14.17
N VAL A 64 -1.41 0.07 13.95
CA VAL A 64 -2.73 -0.18 13.35
C VAL A 64 -2.60 -0.55 11.87
N LEU A 65 -1.72 0.12 11.13
CA LEU A 65 -1.44 -0.27 9.74
C LEU A 65 -0.78 -1.64 9.65
N GLY A 66 0.09 -1.98 10.61
CA GLY A 66 0.69 -3.32 10.74
C GLY A 66 -0.35 -4.41 10.98
N GLN A 67 -1.23 -4.22 11.98
CA GLN A 67 -2.33 -5.15 12.26
C GLN A 67 -3.29 -5.27 11.07
N TRP A 68 -3.66 -4.14 10.47
CA TRP A 68 -4.51 -4.12 9.28
C TRP A 68 -3.86 -4.82 8.08
N ALA A 69 -2.55 -4.64 7.90
CA ALA A 69 -1.79 -5.36 6.90
C ALA A 69 -1.79 -6.86 7.19
N GLU A 70 -1.52 -7.29 8.42
CA GLU A 70 -1.57 -8.70 8.83
C GLU A 70 -2.92 -9.35 8.55
N GLU A 71 -4.03 -8.69 8.94
CA GLU A 71 -5.40 -9.14 8.67
C GLU A 71 -5.66 -9.38 7.18
N HIS A 72 -4.98 -8.65 6.29
CA HIS A 72 -5.13 -8.74 4.84
C HIS A 72 -3.91 -9.39 4.13
N GLY A 73 -3.09 -10.16 4.84
CA GLY A 73 -2.01 -10.98 4.28
C GLY A 73 -0.73 -10.21 3.94
N GLY A 74 -0.52 -9.07 4.60
CA GLY A 74 0.48 -8.07 4.28
C GLY A 74 0.10 -7.22 3.07
N PHE A 75 1.00 -6.32 2.69
CA PHE A 75 0.86 -5.53 1.47
C PHE A 75 2.11 -5.65 0.59
N VAL A 76 1.93 -5.27 -0.66
CA VAL A 76 3.01 -4.91 -1.58
C VAL A 76 2.84 -3.42 -1.89
N PHE A 77 3.95 -2.70 -2.00
CA PHE A 77 3.94 -1.34 -2.52
C PHE A 77 3.76 -1.39 -4.02
N ALA A 78 2.69 -0.80 -4.53
CA ALA A 78 2.55 -0.54 -5.95
C ALA A 78 2.91 0.94 -6.19
N LEU A 79 3.94 1.15 -6.99
CA LEU A 79 4.55 2.45 -7.24
C LEU A 79 3.92 3.09 -8.47
N PHE A 80 3.54 4.36 -8.40
CA PHE A 80 2.87 5.11 -9.45
C PHE A 80 3.34 6.56 -9.45
N LYS A 81 3.34 7.20 -10.63
CA LYS A 81 3.39 8.66 -10.70
C LYS A 81 1.97 9.21 -10.53
N GLY A 82 1.85 10.34 -9.83
CA GLY A 82 0.56 11.00 -9.66
C GLY A 82 -0.04 11.38 -11.01
N CYS A 83 -1.34 11.14 -11.18
CA CYS A 83 -2.08 11.45 -12.42
C CYS A 83 -1.60 10.75 -13.70
N GLU A 84 -0.62 9.86 -13.64
CA GLU A 84 -0.18 9.01 -14.76
C GLU A 84 -1.10 7.80 -14.88
N THR A 85 -1.79 7.67 -16.00
CA THR A 85 -2.64 6.51 -16.27
C THR A 85 -1.79 5.27 -16.58
N PHE A 86 -2.36 4.09 -16.34
CA PHE A 86 -1.71 2.83 -16.73
C PHE A 86 -1.49 2.70 -18.24
N VAL A 87 -2.31 3.37 -19.06
CA VAL A 87 -2.17 3.37 -20.53
C VAL A 87 -0.97 4.19 -20.96
N GLU A 88 -0.73 5.33 -20.29
CA GLU A 88 0.48 6.13 -20.54
C GLU A 88 1.74 5.37 -20.11
N ARG A 89 1.69 4.69 -18.95
CA ARG A 89 2.85 3.96 -18.43
C ARG A 89 3.16 2.67 -19.18
N PHE A 90 2.13 1.90 -19.54
CA PHE A 90 2.26 0.59 -20.19
C PHE A 90 1.32 0.50 -21.41
N PRO A 91 1.69 1.13 -22.54
CA PRO A 91 0.81 1.29 -23.69
C PRO A 91 0.47 -0.02 -24.42
N SER A 92 1.31 -1.06 -24.29
CA SER A 92 1.01 -2.35 -24.95
C SER A 92 -0.02 -3.21 -24.21
N LEU A 93 -0.34 -2.87 -22.96
CA LEU A 93 -1.23 -3.64 -22.10
C LEU A 93 -2.68 -3.22 -22.30
N SER A 94 -3.58 -4.20 -22.27
CA SER A 94 -5.02 -3.94 -22.21
C SER A 94 -5.49 -3.71 -20.78
N GLN A 95 -6.72 -3.19 -20.62
CA GLN A 95 -7.38 -3.11 -19.30
C GLN A 95 -7.37 -4.45 -18.56
N SER A 96 -7.61 -5.55 -19.27
CA SER A 96 -7.59 -6.89 -18.70
C SER A 96 -6.20 -7.29 -18.19
N ASP A 97 -5.14 -6.77 -18.82
CA ASP A 97 -3.76 -7.06 -18.46
C ASP A 97 -3.35 -6.27 -17.21
N TYR A 98 -3.83 -5.02 -17.05
CA TYR A 98 -3.59 -4.25 -15.81
C TYR A 98 -4.09 -4.97 -14.57
N ALA A 99 -5.31 -5.52 -14.63
CA ALA A 99 -5.84 -6.29 -13.51
C ALA A 99 -4.99 -7.51 -13.17
N ARG A 100 -4.38 -8.15 -14.18
CA ARG A 100 -3.47 -9.29 -14.02
C ARG A 100 -2.13 -8.87 -13.45
N VAL A 101 -1.57 -7.74 -13.90
CA VAL A 101 -0.33 -7.17 -13.38
C VAL A 101 -0.46 -6.83 -11.89
N MET A 102 -1.56 -6.20 -11.50
CA MET A 102 -1.83 -5.86 -10.10
C MET A 102 -1.99 -7.12 -9.23
N PHE A 103 -2.71 -8.13 -9.74
CA PHE A 103 -2.77 -9.43 -9.06
C PHE A 103 -1.39 -10.09 -8.94
N LEU A 104 -0.59 -10.05 -10.00
CA LEU A 104 0.75 -10.63 -10.03
C LEU A 104 1.69 -9.98 -8.99
N GLY A 105 1.62 -8.65 -8.84
CA GLY A 105 2.38 -7.92 -7.84
C GLY A 105 2.17 -8.43 -6.41
N THR A 106 1.02 -9.05 -6.10
CA THR A 106 0.79 -9.64 -4.77
C THR A 106 1.66 -10.87 -4.47
N TYR A 107 2.30 -11.47 -5.48
CA TYR A 107 3.20 -12.62 -5.36
C TYR A 107 4.68 -12.22 -5.31
N THR A 108 4.99 -10.92 -5.28
CA THR A 108 6.37 -10.44 -5.09
C THR A 108 6.90 -10.87 -3.71
N SER A 109 8.08 -11.48 -3.71
CA SER A 109 8.80 -11.88 -2.50
C SER A 109 9.27 -10.67 -1.71
N TYR A 110 9.51 -10.87 -0.41
CA TYR A 110 10.12 -9.85 0.44
C TYR A 110 11.59 -9.63 0.03
N ASP A 111 12.01 -8.38 -0.14
CA ASP A 111 13.36 -7.87 -0.45
C ASP A 111 14.08 -8.49 -1.67
N GLY A 112 13.43 -9.36 -2.44
CA GLY A 112 14.05 -10.08 -3.56
C GLY A 112 13.33 -9.93 -4.90
N GLY A 113 12.12 -9.38 -4.94
CA GLY A 113 11.37 -9.19 -6.18
C GLY A 113 10.86 -10.47 -6.85
N ARG A 114 11.35 -11.66 -6.47
CA ARG A 114 10.99 -12.94 -7.09
C ARG A 114 9.51 -13.23 -6.93
N LEU A 115 8.87 -13.69 -8.00
CA LEU A 115 7.49 -14.15 -7.97
C LEU A 115 7.44 -15.54 -7.32
N GLN A 116 6.76 -15.63 -6.19
CA GLN A 116 6.64 -16.89 -5.44
C GLN A 116 5.33 -17.00 -4.67
N HIS A 117 4.94 -18.24 -4.39
CA HIS A 117 3.84 -18.54 -3.49
C HIS A 117 4.20 -18.18 -2.03
N ASP A 118 3.19 -18.15 -1.15
CA ASP A 118 3.39 -17.79 0.25
C ASP A 118 4.28 -18.78 1.01
N ASN A 119 4.37 -20.02 0.53
CA ASN A 119 5.29 -21.05 1.03
C ASN A 119 6.73 -20.91 0.48
N GLY A 120 7.04 -19.85 -0.27
CA GLY A 120 8.35 -19.57 -0.84
C GLY A 120 8.67 -20.30 -2.14
N ARG A 121 7.78 -21.15 -2.66
CA ARG A 121 8.00 -21.84 -3.94
C ARG A 121 7.97 -20.85 -5.11
N PRO A 122 9.00 -20.82 -5.98
CA PRO A 122 9.02 -19.95 -7.15
C PRO A 122 7.85 -20.20 -8.10
N ILE A 123 7.32 -19.13 -8.68
CA ILE A 123 6.32 -19.18 -9.74
C ILE A 123 7.08 -19.04 -11.07
N LYS A 124 7.16 -20.15 -11.80
CA LYS A 124 7.76 -20.17 -13.15
C LYS A 124 6.75 -19.82 -14.22
N ARG A 125 7.23 -19.59 -15.44
CA ARG A 125 6.40 -19.22 -16.60
C ARG A 125 5.18 -20.11 -16.81
N ALA A 126 5.30 -21.44 -16.66
CA ALA A 126 4.16 -22.35 -16.80
C ALA A 126 3.14 -22.17 -15.67
N GLY A 127 3.59 -22.16 -14.41
CA GLY A 127 2.72 -21.97 -13.25
C GLY A 127 2.05 -20.60 -13.21
N LEU A 128 2.66 -19.57 -13.79
CA LEU A 128 2.06 -18.25 -13.89
C LEU A 128 0.84 -18.22 -14.82
N ALA A 129 0.84 -19.02 -15.90
CA ALA A 129 -0.34 -19.15 -16.78
C ALA A 129 -1.55 -19.69 -16.01
N ASP A 130 -1.33 -20.75 -15.22
CA ASP A 130 -2.34 -21.39 -14.38
C ASP A 130 -2.82 -20.44 -13.28
N LEU A 131 -1.89 -19.74 -12.64
CA LEU A 131 -2.17 -18.75 -11.60
C LEU A 131 -3.10 -17.63 -12.11
N LEU A 132 -2.88 -17.18 -13.35
CA LEU A 132 -3.71 -16.17 -14.00
C LEU A 132 -5.02 -16.74 -14.57
N GLY A 133 -5.21 -18.07 -14.58
CA GLY A 133 -6.35 -18.74 -15.20
C GLY A 133 -6.41 -18.51 -16.72
N MET A 134 -5.25 -18.45 -17.38
CA MET A 134 -5.15 -18.13 -18.80
C MET A 134 -4.77 -19.34 -19.64
N HIS A 135 -5.39 -19.46 -20.81
CA HIS A 135 -4.96 -20.42 -21.82
C HIS A 135 -3.54 -20.07 -22.30
N ARG A 136 -2.68 -21.09 -22.47
CA ARG A 136 -1.25 -20.96 -22.78
C ARG A 136 -0.93 -19.97 -23.92
N VAL A 137 -1.72 -19.99 -24.99
CA VAL A 137 -1.53 -19.08 -26.15
C VAL A 137 -1.70 -17.61 -25.74
N ARG A 138 -2.80 -17.28 -25.05
CA ARG A 138 -3.06 -15.91 -24.59
C ARG A 138 -2.05 -15.47 -23.54
N TYR A 139 -1.65 -16.39 -22.67
CA TYR A 139 -0.62 -16.12 -21.68
C TYR A 139 0.74 -15.82 -22.33
N SER A 140 1.12 -16.55 -23.39
CA SER A 140 2.39 -16.30 -24.08
C SER A 140 2.44 -14.89 -24.67
N GLU A 141 1.32 -14.39 -25.19
CA GLU A 141 1.21 -13.00 -25.65
C GLU A 141 1.39 -12.01 -24.49
N LEU A 142 0.67 -12.21 -23.37
CA LEU A 142 0.80 -11.38 -22.18
C LEU A 142 2.23 -11.38 -21.65
N HIS A 143 2.85 -12.54 -21.49
CA HIS A 143 4.22 -12.67 -20.99
C HIS A 143 5.21 -11.84 -21.79
N ARG A 144 5.11 -11.88 -23.13
CA ARG A 144 5.96 -11.06 -24.01
C ARG A 144 5.76 -9.57 -23.76
N LYS A 145 4.52 -9.12 -23.53
CA LYS A 145 4.24 -7.72 -23.15
C LYS A 145 4.83 -7.37 -21.80
N LEU A 146 4.69 -8.24 -20.79
CA LEU A 146 5.24 -8.02 -19.46
C LEU A 146 6.77 -7.87 -19.48
N VAL A 147 7.47 -8.67 -20.29
CA VAL A 147 8.93 -8.56 -20.47
C VAL A 147 9.29 -7.31 -21.27
N ALA A 148 8.59 -7.02 -22.37
CA ALA A 148 8.85 -5.84 -23.20
C ALA A 148 8.67 -4.52 -22.45
N GLU A 149 7.64 -4.45 -21.59
CA GLU A 149 7.36 -3.30 -20.71
C GLU A 149 8.22 -3.30 -19.44
N SER A 150 9.19 -4.22 -19.33
CA SER A 150 10.08 -4.38 -18.17
C SER A 150 9.33 -4.54 -16.84
N ILE A 151 8.15 -5.17 -16.86
CA ILE A 151 7.35 -5.44 -15.66
C ILE A 151 7.91 -6.64 -14.92
N ILE A 152 8.29 -7.67 -15.67
CA ILE A 152 8.98 -8.85 -15.15
C ILE A 152 10.25 -9.11 -15.95
N SER A 153 11.22 -9.74 -15.30
CA SER A 153 12.35 -10.40 -15.94
C SER A 153 12.34 -11.89 -15.64
N GLU A 154 12.98 -12.68 -16.51
CA GLU A 154 13.17 -14.12 -16.35
C GLU A 154 14.67 -14.38 -16.25
N ASP A 155 15.07 -15.14 -15.22
CA ASP A 155 16.44 -15.59 -15.07
C ASP A 155 16.71 -16.77 -16.00
N GLU A 156 17.72 -16.65 -16.87
CA GLU A 156 17.97 -17.63 -17.95
C GLU A 156 18.43 -19.01 -17.43
N GLU A 157 19.09 -19.05 -16.27
CA GLU A 157 19.63 -20.29 -15.70
C GLU A 157 18.57 -21.07 -14.91
N THR A 158 17.79 -20.36 -14.10
CA THR A 158 16.83 -20.95 -13.17
C THR A 158 15.39 -20.99 -13.70
N GLY A 159 15.06 -20.10 -14.65
CA GLY A 159 13.70 -19.86 -15.12
C GLY A 159 12.81 -19.18 -14.09
N ASP A 160 13.40 -18.58 -13.05
CA ASP A 160 12.67 -17.84 -12.03
C ASP A 160 12.28 -16.46 -12.57
N LEU A 161 11.06 -16.03 -12.22
CA LEU A 161 10.54 -14.73 -12.64
C LEU A 161 10.70 -13.70 -11.52
N TYR A 162 11.13 -12.49 -11.89
CA TYR A 162 11.34 -11.38 -10.98
C TYR A 162 10.46 -10.20 -11.37
N MET A 163 9.81 -9.61 -10.38
CA MET A 163 9.03 -8.39 -10.52
C MET A 163 9.96 -7.18 -10.47
N ASN A 164 9.73 -6.21 -11.35
CA ASN A 164 10.48 -4.97 -11.32
C ASN A 164 10.16 -4.15 -10.05
N PRO A 165 11.18 -3.87 -9.20
CA PRO A 165 10.98 -3.17 -7.93
C PRO A 165 10.55 -1.70 -8.09
N SER A 166 10.71 -1.10 -9.28
CA SER A 166 10.19 0.24 -9.60
C SER A 166 8.67 0.26 -9.89
N ILE A 167 8.04 -0.92 -9.96
CA ILE A 167 6.60 -1.08 -10.18
C ILE A 167 5.95 -1.68 -8.94
N PHE A 168 6.47 -2.82 -8.46
CA PHE A 168 6.02 -3.41 -7.21
C PHE A 168 7.19 -3.76 -6.32
N TYR A 169 7.16 -3.27 -5.09
CA TYR A 169 8.17 -3.53 -4.09
C TYR A 169 7.56 -4.10 -2.82
N ARG A 170 8.21 -5.09 -2.23
CA ARG A 170 7.82 -5.65 -0.94
C ARG A 170 9.04 -5.72 -0.05
N GLY A 171 9.01 -4.98 1.04
CA GLY A 171 10.15 -4.85 1.94
C GLY A 171 10.04 -3.61 2.80
N GLU A 172 11.11 -3.29 3.51
CA GLU A 172 11.21 -2.02 4.25
C GLU A 172 11.62 -0.90 3.31
N ILE A 173 10.80 0.16 3.21
CA ILE A 173 11.24 1.40 2.56
C ILE A 173 12.13 2.16 3.56
N LYS A 174 13.45 1.99 3.45
CA LYS A 174 14.43 2.75 4.23
C LYS A 174 14.72 4.09 3.56
N LYS A 175 15.01 5.13 4.36
CA LYS A 175 15.40 6.46 3.85
C LYS A 175 16.66 6.41 2.98
N GLU A 176 17.50 5.39 3.16
CA GLU A 176 18.72 5.16 2.38
C GLU A 176 18.54 4.07 1.31
N ASN A 177 17.30 3.79 0.87
CA ASN A 177 17.02 2.74 -0.09
C ASN A 177 17.94 2.78 -1.32
N THR A 178 18.28 1.60 -1.83
CA THR A 178 19.07 1.40 -3.06
C THR A 178 18.41 2.00 -4.31
N TYR A 179 17.12 2.32 -4.23
CA TYR A 179 16.33 2.94 -5.30
C TYR A 179 15.79 4.29 -4.85
N ASP A 180 16.03 5.34 -5.65
CA ASP A 180 15.40 6.64 -5.46
C ASP A 180 13.92 6.54 -5.84
N LEU A 181 13.07 6.34 -4.82
CA LEU A 181 11.62 6.28 -4.95
C LEU A 181 10.96 7.65 -4.70
N SER A 182 11.74 8.74 -4.61
CA SER A 182 11.21 10.07 -4.26
C SER A 182 10.22 10.61 -5.30
N GLU A 183 10.35 10.22 -6.56
CA GLU A 183 9.43 10.59 -7.64
C GLU A 183 8.15 9.71 -7.69
N TYR A 184 8.13 8.57 -6.99
CA TYR A 184 7.04 7.61 -7.05
C TYR A 184 6.20 7.65 -5.79
N ARG A 185 4.89 7.85 -5.96
CA ARG A 185 3.91 7.58 -4.92
C ARG A 185 3.74 6.07 -4.80
N TYR A 186 3.65 5.56 -3.59
CA TYR A 186 3.29 4.16 -3.37
C TYR A 186 1.92 4.06 -2.73
N ILE A 187 1.19 3.02 -3.12
CA ILE A 187 0.03 2.54 -2.37
C ILE A 187 0.36 1.22 -1.69
N CYS A 188 -0.20 1.02 -0.49
CA CYS A 188 -0.23 -0.31 0.11
C CYS A 188 -1.36 -1.10 -0.57
N MET A 189 -0.98 -2.05 -1.41
CA MET A 189 -1.91 -2.98 -2.02
C MET A 189 -1.99 -4.25 -1.16
N PHE A 190 -3.13 -4.43 -0.48
CA PHE A 190 -3.32 -5.57 0.42
C PHE A 190 -3.47 -6.87 -0.37
N ARG A 191 -2.60 -7.83 -0.05
CA ARG A 191 -2.38 -9.02 -0.89
C ARG A 191 -3.63 -9.91 -0.93
N ASN A 192 -4.20 -10.24 0.24
CA ASN A 192 -5.38 -11.09 0.29
C ASN A 192 -6.60 -10.40 -0.34
N THR A 193 -6.75 -9.09 -0.16
CA THR A 193 -7.84 -8.34 -0.78
C THR A 193 -7.78 -8.42 -2.30
N VAL A 194 -6.61 -8.11 -2.88
CA VAL A 194 -6.44 -8.12 -4.33
C VAL A 194 -6.56 -9.53 -4.91
N ARG A 195 -6.01 -10.53 -4.22
CA ARG A 195 -6.17 -11.94 -4.64
C ARG A 195 -7.63 -12.38 -4.59
N SER A 196 -8.37 -12.06 -3.54
CA SER A 196 -9.81 -12.37 -3.41
C SER A 196 -10.65 -11.71 -4.51
N LEU A 197 -10.36 -10.44 -4.83
CA LEU A 197 -10.98 -9.75 -5.97
C LEU A 197 -10.65 -10.48 -7.29
N TYR A 198 -9.39 -10.86 -7.51
CA TYR A 198 -9.00 -11.59 -8.72
C TYR A 198 -9.61 -12.99 -8.81
N GLU A 199 -9.78 -13.70 -7.69
CA GLU A 199 -10.49 -14.97 -7.66
C GLU A 199 -11.96 -14.83 -8.06
N THR A 200 -12.59 -13.74 -7.65
CA THR A 200 -13.99 -13.43 -7.95
C THR A 200 -14.18 -13.07 -9.43
N TYR A 201 -13.35 -12.17 -9.97
CA TYR A 201 -13.58 -11.55 -11.29
C TYR A 201 -12.52 -11.90 -12.35
N GLY A 202 -11.31 -12.23 -11.94
CA GLY A 202 -10.10 -12.25 -12.78
C GLY A 202 -9.95 -13.43 -13.75
N LYS A 203 -10.60 -14.56 -13.46
CA LYS A 203 -10.51 -15.79 -14.27
C LYS A 203 -11.41 -15.80 -15.51
N GLY A 204 -12.22 -14.76 -15.71
CA GLY A 204 -13.21 -14.69 -16.79
C GLY A 204 -13.17 -13.39 -17.59
N ARG A 205 -14.31 -13.08 -18.24
CA ARG A 205 -14.51 -11.82 -18.97
C ARG A 205 -14.63 -10.62 -18.03
N GLU A 206 -14.97 -10.88 -16.76
CA GLU A 206 -15.19 -9.89 -15.71
C GLU A 206 -13.89 -9.27 -15.19
N VAL A 207 -12.72 -9.79 -15.58
CA VAL A 207 -11.41 -9.22 -15.23
C VAL A 207 -11.27 -7.74 -15.60
N LYS A 208 -11.99 -7.30 -16.65
CA LYS A 208 -12.06 -5.89 -17.05
C LYS A 208 -12.73 -5.01 -16.00
N GLN A 209 -13.64 -5.57 -15.19
CA GLN A 209 -14.24 -4.87 -14.06
C GLN A 209 -13.21 -4.55 -12.98
N LEU A 210 -12.18 -5.39 -12.80
CA LEU A 210 -11.08 -5.06 -11.88
C LEU A 210 -10.16 -3.97 -12.42
N ALA A 211 -10.07 -3.83 -13.75
CA ALA A 211 -9.23 -2.81 -14.36
C ALA A 211 -9.63 -1.39 -13.93
N ILE A 212 -10.92 -1.15 -13.70
CA ILE A 212 -11.43 0.16 -13.26
C ILE A 212 -10.86 0.57 -11.90
N LEU A 213 -10.70 -0.39 -10.99
CA LEU A 213 -10.13 -0.17 -9.67
C LEU A 213 -8.71 0.30 -9.76
N TYR A 214 -7.93 -0.30 -10.65
CA TYR A 214 -6.55 0.09 -10.79
C TYR A 214 -6.41 1.39 -11.57
N ALA A 215 -7.26 1.62 -12.57
CA ALA A 215 -7.25 2.84 -13.36
C ALA A 215 -7.53 4.12 -12.54
N VAL A 216 -8.27 4.02 -11.42
CA VAL A 216 -8.52 5.19 -10.56
C VAL A 216 -7.39 5.51 -9.59
N LEU A 217 -6.49 4.55 -9.30
CA LEU A 217 -5.47 4.69 -8.23
C LEU A 217 -4.56 5.92 -8.36
N PRO A 218 -4.06 6.27 -9.56
CA PRO A 218 -3.19 7.44 -9.73
C PRO A 218 -3.84 8.75 -9.30
N PHE A 219 -5.17 8.77 -9.25
CA PHE A 219 -6.02 9.93 -8.97
C PHE A 219 -6.58 9.94 -7.53
N ILE A 220 -6.23 8.94 -6.70
CA ILE A 220 -6.69 8.89 -5.32
C ILE A 220 -5.81 9.77 -4.45
N ASN A 221 -6.43 10.68 -3.69
CA ASN A 221 -5.77 11.32 -2.57
C ASN A 221 -5.75 10.36 -1.37
N PHE A 222 -4.55 9.99 -0.91
CA PHE A 222 -4.40 8.93 0.11
C PHE A 222 -4.84 9.35 1.52
N ASN A 223 -5.01 10.64 1.77
CA ASN A 223 -5.54 11.14 3.02
C ASN A 223 -7.06 10.94 3.11
N THR A 224 -7.77 11.07 1.99
CA THR A 224 -9.24 11.10 1.96
C THR A 224 -9.86 9.90 1.24
N ASN A 225 -9.06 9.12 0.51
CA ASN A 225 -9.48 8.09 -0.45
C ASN A 225 -10.45 8.60 -1.54
N ILE A 226 -10.47 9.91 -1.78
CA ILE A 226 -11.29 10.56 -2.82
C ILE A 226 -10.51 10.58 -4.13
N VAL A 227 -11.20 10.31 -5.24
CA VAL A 227 -10.68 10.49 -6.60
C VAL A 227 -10.70 11.99 -6.96
N CYS A 228 -9.57 12.55 -7.37
CA CYS A 228 -9.36 13.99 -7.54
C CYS A 228 -8.29 14.32 -8.57
N PHE A 229 -8.27 15.56 -9.06
CA PHE A 229 -7.30 16.04 -10.04
C PHE A 229 -5.91 16.32 -9.45
N ASN A 230 -5.84 16.59 -8.14
CA ASN A 230 -4.63 16.92 -7.40
C ASN A 230 -4.43 15.94 -6.23
N PRO A 231 -4.14 14.66 -6.51
CA PRO A 231 -4.09 13.62 -5.49
C PRO A 231 -2.98 13.78 -4.46
N GLU A 232 -2.00 14.65 -4.72
CA GLU A 232 -0.92 15.01 -3.79
C GLU A 232 -1.27 16.17 -2.85
N GLU A 233 -2.43 16.80 -3.03
CA GLU A 233 -2.85 17.91 -2.16
C GLU A 233 -3.02 17.44 -0.71
N THR A 234 -2.40 18.18 0.20
CA THR A 234 -2.40 17.88 1.64
C THR A 234 -3.36 18.78 2.40
N GLN A 235 -3.69 19.95 1.86
CA GLN A 235 -4.66 20.89 2.41
C GLN A 235 -6.06 20.50 1.93
N GLU A 236 -6.91 20.06 2.86
CA GLU A 236 -8.24 19.51 2.56
C GLU A 236 -9.13 20.49 1.79
N ASP A 237 -9.06 21.79 2.11
CA ASP A 237 -9.83 22.85 1.45
C ASP A 237 -9.41 23.15 0.01
N ARG A 238 -8.22 22.67 -0.41
CA ARG A 238 -7.69 22.84 -1.76
C ARG A 238 -7.84 21.58 -2.61
N LEU A 239 -8.35 20.50 -2.04
CA LEU A 239 -8.59 19.26 -2.76
C LEU A 239 -9.60 19.52 -3.89
N GLN A 240 -9.35 18.96 -5.07
CA GLN A 240 -10.20 19.12 -6.25
C GLN A 240 -10.81 17.77 -6.65
N PRO A 241 -11.88 17.32 -5.95
CA PRO A 241 -12.57 16.08 -6.29
C PRO A 241 -13.03 16.04 -7.74
N MET A 242 -12.90 14.86 -8.35
CA MET A 242 -13.48 14.57 -9.66
C MET A 242 -14.91 14.07 -9.50
N ASP A 243 -15.79 14.55 -10.37
CA ASP A 243 -17.09 13.93 -10.58
C ASP A 243 -16.98 12.72 -11.52
N VAL A 244 -17.99 11.85 -11.51
CA VAL A 244 -18.03 10.63 -12.34
C VAL A 244 -17.93 10.98 -13.84
N GLU A 245 -18.49 12.10 -14.27
CA GLU A 245 -18.43 12.57 -15.66
C GLU A 245 -16.99 12.87 -16.10
N ARG A 246 -16.25 13.64 -15.31
CA ARG A 246 -14.84 13.95 -15.56
C ARG A 246 -13.98 12.69 -15.49
N LEU A 247 -14.22 11.83 -14.51
CA LEU A 247 -13.51 10.56 -14.40
C LEU A 247 -13.79 9.65 -15.61
N ALA A 248 -15.03 9.61 -16.10
CA ALA A 248 -15.40 8.83 -17.28
C ALA A 248 -14.65 9.33 -18.52
N ALA A 249 -14.63 10.63 -18.76
CA ALA A 249 -13.88 11.21 -19.87
C ALA A 249 -12.39 10.87 -19.78
N LEU A 250 -11.79 11.03 -18.59
CA LEU A 250 -10.38 10.74 -18.33
C LEU A 250 -10.03 9.25 -18.53
N LEU A 251 -10.94 8.34 -18.17
CA LEU A 251 -10.77 6.89 -18.39
C LEU A 251 -11.20 6.42 -19.79
N GLY A 252 -11.54 7.35 -20.70
CA GLY A 252 -11.94 7.03 -22.08
C GLY A 252 -13.36 6.44 -22.23
N TYR A 253 -14.21 6.57 -21.22
CA TYR A 253 -15.62 6.18 -21.29
C TYR A 253 -16.42 7.26 -22.01
N LYS A 254 -17.10 6.88 -23.10
CA LYS A 254 -18.02 7.76 -23.83
C LYS A 254 -19.30 8.10 -23.05
N ASP A 255 -19.61 7.32 -22.01
CA ASP A 255 -20.85 7.42 -21.24
C ASP A 255 -20.56 7.23 -19.75
N ALA A 256 -20.78 8.28 -18.96
CA ALA A 256 -20.58 8.29 -17.52
C ALA A 256 -21.48 7.29 -16.79
N GLN A 257 -22.67 6.97 -17.32
CA GLN A 257 -23.53 5.94 -16.72
C GLN A 257 -22.93 4.54 -16.85
N LYS A 258 -22.16 4.26 -17.92
CA LYS A 258 -21.42 3.00 -18.03
C LYS A 258 -20.32 2.91 -16.99
N LEU A 259 -19.57 3.99 -16.76
CA LEU A 259 -18.57 4.03 -15.70
C LEU A 259 -19.23 3.82 -14.34
N ARG A 260 -20.33 4.54 -14.05
CA ARG A 260 -21.08 4.39 -12.81
C ARG A 260 -21.51 2.95 -12.54
N LYS A 261 -22.13 2.29 -13.53
CA LYS A 261 -22.53 0.88 -13.42
C LYS A 261 -21.33 -0.04 -13.20
N ALA A 262 -20.20 0.24 -13.86
CA ALA A 262 -18.98 -0.53 -13.68
C ALA A 262 -18.42 -0.38 -12.25
N LEU A 263 -18.40 0.84 -11.69
CA LEU A 263 -18.00 1.09 -10.31
C LEU A 263 -18.94 0.38 -9.32
N ASP A 264 -20.25 0.50 -9.49
CA ASP A 264 -21.25 -0.13 -8.61
C ASP A 264 -21.19 -1.67 -8.64
N ALA A 265 -20.70 -2.27 -9.73
CA ALA A 265 -20.59 -3.72 -9.89
C ALA A 265 -19.41 -4.34 -9.13
N VAL A 266 -18.36 -3.56 -8.81
CA VAL A 266 -17.18 -4.09 -8.12
C VAL A 266 -17.46 -4.21 -6.63
N LYS A 267 -17.45 -5.45 -6.13
CA LYS A 267 -17.70 -5.78 -4.74
C LYS A 267 -16.57 -6.59 -4.14
N LEU A 268 -16.28 -6.32 -2.88
CA LEU A 268 -15.39 -7.10 -2.03
C LEU A 268 -16.23 -7.69 -0.90
N ASN A 269 -16.34 -9.03 -0.85
CA ASN A 269 -17.15 -9.74 0.15
C ASN A 269 -18.59 -9.20 0.26
N GLY A 270 -19.22 -8.95 -0.89
CA GLY A 270 -20.58 -8.41 -1.00
C GLY A 270 -20.71 -6.90 -0.76
N LYS A 271 -19.66 -6.22 -0.30
CA LYS A 271 -19.64 -4.77 -0.06
C LYS A 271 -19.07 -4.01 -1.26
N ASN A 272 -19.59 -2.82 -1.54
CA ASN A 272 -19.09 -2.02 -2.66
C ASN A 272 -17.63 -1.59 -2.43
N VAL A 273 -16.83 -1.65 -3.50
CA VAL A 273 -15.47 -1.11 -3.51
C VAL A 273 -15.46 0.41 -3.70
N PHE A 274 -16.48 0.95 -4.35
CA PHE A 274 -16.63 2.38 -4.59
C PHE A 274 -17.91 2.91 -3.96
N LEU A 275 -17.84 4.11 -3.39
CA LEU A 275 -19.01 4.89 -3.01
C LEU A 275 -19.12 6.11 -3.91
N LEU A 276 -20.34 6.36 -4.36
CA LEU A 276 -20.69 7.52 -5.16
C LEU A 276 -21.49 8.49 -4.30
N VAL A 277 -20.81 9.49 -3.77
CA VAL A 277 -21.43 10.48 -2.85
C VAL A 277 -21.83 11.74 -3.62
N PRO A 278 -23.00 12.36 -3.34
CA PRO A 278 -23.37 13.63 -3.94
C PRO A 278 -22.31 14.71 -3.69
N ASP A 279 -22.05 15.56 -4.68
CA ASP A 279 -21.26 16.77 -4.46
C ASP A 279 -22.03 17.75 -3.57
N VAL A 280 -21.32 18.41 -2.66
CA VAL A 280 -21.91 19.34 -1.67
C VAL A 280 -22.50 20.58 -2.37
N HIS A 281 -21.88 21.04 -3.45
CA HIS A 281 -22.29 22.22 -4.20
C HIS A 281 -23.22 21.88 -5.36
N ASP A 282 -23.18 20.64 -5.87
CA ASP A 282 -24.08 20.16 -6.91
C ASP A 282 -24.54 18.71 -6.67
N LYS A 283 -25.72 18.56 -6.06
CA LYS A 283 -26.30 17.25 -5.74
C LYS A 283 -26.55 16.35 -6.96
N ARG A 284 -26.42 16.84 -8.20
CA ARG A 284 -26.52 16.02 -9.42
C ARG A 284 -25.22 15.29 -9.70
N LYS A 285 -24.09 15.88 -9.31
CA LYS A 285 -22.76 15.30 -9.47
C LYS A 285 -22.49 14.25 -8.39
N ARG A 286 -21.63 13.31 -8.71
CA ARG A 286 -21.18 12.26 -7.77
C ARG A 286 -19.67 12.25 -7.71
N ARG A 287 -19.11 12.31 -6.51
CA ARG A 287 -17.69 12.09 -6.23
C ARG A 287 -17.46 10.60 -5.93
N VAL A 288 -16.27 10.10 -6.23
CA VAL A 288 -15.90 8.70 -6.01
C VAL A 288 -15.00 8.59 -4.79
N ILE A 289 -15.39 7.74 -3.83
CA ILE A 289 -14.56 7.33 -2.68
C ILE A 289 -14.23 5.84 -2.84
N VAL A 290 -12.96 5.49 -2.66
CA VAL A 290 -12.48 4.10 -2.78
C VAL A 290 -12.34 3.44 -1.41
N ASN A 291 -12.87 2.22 -1.28
CA ASN A 291 -12.85 1.47 -0.03
C ASN A 291 -11.41 1.26 0.45
N PRO A 292 -11.06 1.68 1.68
CA PRO A 292 -9.70 1.58 2.19
C PRO A 292 -9.26 0.14 2.52
N ARG A 293 -10.17 -0.83 2.49
CA ARG A 293 -9.83 -2.27 2.50
C ARG A 293 -9.09 -2.72 1.25
N VAL A 294 -9.25 -1.97 0.16
CA VAL A 294 -8.67 -2.29 -1.15
C VAL A 294 -7.34 -1.55 -1.32
N VAL A 295 -7.35 -0.23 -1.13
CA VAL A 295 -6.14 0.60 -1.21
C VAL A 295 -6.16 1.66 -0.12
N PHE A 296 -5.05 1.79 0.59
CA PHE A 296 -4.87 2.82 1.60
C PHE A 296 -3.41 3.25 1.72
N ALA A 297 -3.18 4.54 1.93
CA ALA A 297 -1.85 5.08 2.21
C ALA A 297 -1.92 6.31 3.15
N GLY A 298 -3.00 6.44 3.93
CA GLY A 298 -3.18 7.49 4.94
C GLY A 298 -2.78 7.05 6.35
N SER A 299 -3.18 7.81 7.37
CA SER A 299 -2.97 7.46 8.79
C SER A 299 -4.05 6.52 9.33
N ALA A 300 -3.79 5.85 10.46
CA ALA A 300 -4.75 4.94 11.09
C ALA A 300 -6.06 5.63 11.52
N GLU A 301 -5.98 6.87 11.99
CA GLU A 301 -7.16 7.67 12.35
C GLU A 301 -8.05 7.91 11.13
N LYS A 302 -7.46 8.26 9.99
CA LYS A 302 -8.18 8.47 8.72
C LYS A 302 -8.77 7.16 8.18
N LEU A 303 -8.03 6.06 8.31
CA LEU A 303 -8.52 4.71 7.97
C LEU A 303 -9.81 4.38 8.71
N ALA A 304 -9.85 4.61 10.03
CA ALA A 304 -11.03 4.32 10.85
C ALA A 304 -12.26 5.14 10.40
N ALA A 305 -12.08 6.45 10.16
CA ALA A 305 -13.16 7.32 9.70
C ALA A 305 -13.74 6.87 8.35
N ILE A 306 -12.88 6.57 7.37
CA ILE A 306 -13.33 6.18 6.02
C ILE A 306 -13.99 4.79 6.06
N LYS A 307 -13.50 3.85 6.88
CA LYS A 307 -14.09 2.50 7.01
C LYS A 307 -15.56 2.51 7.39
N VAL A 308 -16.00 3.47 8.21
CA VAL A 308 -17.41 3.59 8.64
C VAL A 308 -18.34 3.81 7.45
N LEU A 309 -17.88 4.50 6.39
CA LEU A 309 -18.68 4.76 5.19
C LEU A 309 -19.04 3.48 4.42
N PHE A 310 -18.28 2.40 4.61
CA PHE A 310 -18.42 1.13 3.89
C PHE A 310 -18.94 -0.02 4.76
N ASN A 311 -19.42 0.26 5.98
CA ASN A 311 -19.89 -0.77 6.91
C ASN A 311 -21.31 -1.25 6.60
#